data_AF-A0A0Q4QB08-F1
#
_entry.id   AF-A0A0Q4QB08-F1
#
_cell.length_a   1.000
_cell.length_b   1.000
_cell.length_c   1.000
_cell.angle_alpha   90.00
_cell.angle_beta   90.00
_cell.angle_gamma   90.00
#
_symmetry.space_group_name_H-M   'P 1'
#
loop_
_entity.id
_entity.type
_entity.pdbx_description
1 polymer ?
#
loop_
_entity_poly.entity_id
_entity_poly.type
_entity_poly.pdbx_seq_one_letter_code
_entity_poly.pdbx_strand_id
1 'polypeptide(L)'
;MPKQEDKDNLYRVGRFSVEQLEKLSQSVVSCAQAIGGLPKNHQEVFEKRGWLLPYLFSYDDLLWGRWAYWTDILQKGSLEGSGPIPKIEWKNNHSKASLETVKMLENCLNHHDASIDSFSDWLLWGMAASNEVPRISEKLNEHYYRKFDLFLVLDNPYDHMSYLLCDQTGKGYKSGLGYFPTPFSVAEMLVEMTNLGGDREDLKRKTVLDPSVGCGALLLPASNYYLRGYAQDISSIALKLCRIQMYWYAPWYACPGEVSGFDAVKPIQLVPATANKNVSSRQLAFSF
;
A
#
# COMPACT_ATOMS: atom_id res chain seq x y z
N MET A 1 -18.55 -23.72 -3.44
CA MET A 1 -17.34 -23.75 -2.59
C MET A 1 -16.20 -24.26 -3.46
N PRO A 2 -15.02 -23.62 -3.48
CA PRO A 2 -13.86 -24.19 -4.19
C PRO A 2 -13.56 -25.57 -3.62
N LYS A 3 -13.11 -26.52 -4.44
CA LYS A 3 -12.62 -27.82 -3.95
C LYS A 3 -11.43 -27.56 -3.00
N GLN A 4 -11.20 -28.41 -2.00
CA GLN A 4 -10.10 -28.23 -1.03
C GLN A 4 -8.74 -28.04 -1.73
N GLU A 5 -8.50 -28.79 -2.82
CA GLU A 5 -7.32 -28.64 -3.68
C GLU A 5 -7.19 -27.24 -4.30
N ASP A 6 -8.27 -26.54 -4.61
CA ASP A 6 -8.21 -25.16 -5.13
C ASP A 6 -7.77 -24.17 -4.05
N LYS A 7 -8.17 -24.39 -2.78
CA LYS A 7 -7.72 -23.55 -1.66
C LYS A 7 -6.25 -23.80 -1.35
N ASP A 8 -5.83 -25.06 -1.25
CA ASP A 8 -4.45 -25.37 -0.92
C ASP A 8 -3.48 -24.83 -1.98
N ASN A 9 -3.88 -24.87 -3.25
CA ASN A 9 -3.14 -24.24 -4.35
C ASN A 9 -3.15 -22.71 -4.30
N LEU A 10 -4.25 -22.10 -3.84
CA LEU A 10 -4.40 -20.64 -3.78
C LEU A 10 -3.56 -20.02 -2.65
N TYR A 11 -3.62 -20.61 -1.45
CA TYR A 11 -2.92 -20.11 -0.25
C TYR A 11 -1.49 -20.64 -0.12
N ARG A 12 -1.12 -21.67 -0.92
CA ARG A 12 0.22 -22.27 -0.94
C ARG A 12 0.71 -22.66 0.46
N VAL A 13 -0.20 -23.15 1.31
CA VAL A 13 0.06 -23.36 2.75
C VAL A 13 1.25 -24.29 2.97
N GLY A 14 1.48 -25.25 2.08
CA GLY A 14 2.59 -26.19 2.15
C GLY A 14 3.99 -25.58 2.05
N ARG A 15 4.14 -24.29 1.71
CA ARG A 15 5.44 -23.60 1.75
C ARG A 15 5.83 -23.12 3.15
N PHE A 16 4.90 -23.15 4.10
CA PHE A 16 5.13 -22.71 5.47
C PHE A 16 5.31 -23.91 6.40
N SER A 17 6.23 -23.77 7.36
CA SER A 17 6.39 -24.76 8.42
C SER A 17 5.24 -24.69 9.42
N VAL A 18 5.05 -25.76 10.21
CA VAL A 18 4.03 -25.79 11.27
C VAL A 18 4.28 -24.70 12.30
N GLU A 19 5.55 -24.48 12.67
CA GLU A 19 5.96 -23.46 13.63
C GLU A 19 5.61 -22.04 13.14
N GLN A 20 5.75 -21.78 11.83
CA GLN A 20 5.36 -20.50 11.24
C GLN A 20 3.84 -20.28 11.32
N LEU A 21 3.05 -21.32 11.08
CA LEU A 21 1.58 -21.25 11.16
C LEU A 21 1.08 -21.13 12.60
N GLU A 22 1.74 -21.78 13.55
CA GLU A 22 1.46 -21.62 14.99
C GLU A 22 1.80 -20.19 15.46
N LYS A 23 2.98 -19.68 15.08
CA LYS A 23 3.38 -18.29 15.35
C LYS A 23 2.38 -17.31 14.76
N LEU A 24 1.94 -17.52 13.52
CA LEU A 24 0.93 -16.68 12.87
C LEU A 24 -0.34 -16.58 13.73
N SER A 25 -0.88 -17.71 14.18
CA SER A 25 -2.08 -17.75 15.01
C SER A 25 -1.89 -16.97 16.32
N GLN A 26 -0.75 -17.17 16.99
CA GLN A 26 -0.41 -16.47 18.24
C GLN A 26 -0.26 -14.96 18.02
N SER A 27 0.39 -14.54 16.94
CA SER A 27 0.57 -13.13 16.58
C SER A 27 -0.78 -12.44 16.34
N VAL A 28 -1.69 -13.08 15.59
CA VAL A 28 -3.04 -12.52 15.34
C VAL A 28 -3.78 -12.30 16.66
N VAL A 29 -3.76 -13.28 17.56
CA VAL A 29 -4.44 -13.18 18.87
C VAL A 29 -3.82 -12.08 19.73
N SER A 30 -2.49 -11.99 19.77
CA SER A 30 -1.76 -11.01 20.57
C SER A 30 -2.03 -9.58 20.07
N CYS A 31 -1.92 -9.35 18.77
CA CYS A 31 -2.25 -8.06 18.16
C CYS A 31 -3.74 -7.71 18.34
N ALA A 32 -4.64 -8.69 18.22
CA ALA A 32 -6.06 -8.49 18.44
C ALA A 32 -6.35 -8.04 19.88
N GLN A 33 -5.74 -8.65 20.88
CA GLN A 33 -5.92 -8.26 22.29
C GLN A 33 -5.51 -6.80 22.52
N ALA A 34 -4.44 -6.33 21.89
CA ALA A 34 -3.98 -4.94 21.98
C ALA A 34 -4.99 -3.91 21.46
N ILE A 35 -5.90 -4.31 20.56
CA ILE A 35 -6.94 -3.44 19.99
C ILE A 35 -8.35 -3.72 20.50
N GLY A 36 -8.50 -4.45 21.62
CA GLY A 36 -9.82 -4.78 22.19
C GLY A 36 -10.53 -5.98 21.51
N GLY A 37 -9.75 -6.83 20.85
CA GLY A 37 -10.19 -8.08 20.20
C GLY A 37 -10.73 -7.88 18.79
N LEU A 38 -10.83 -8.97 18.04
CA LEU A 38 -11.41 -8.98 16.68
C LEU A 38 -12.94 -8.85 16.70
N PRO A 39 -13.56 -8.38 15.61
CA PRO A 39 -15.00 -8.50 15.39
C PRO A 39 -15.42 -9.96 15.39
N LYS A 40 -16.44 -10.32 16.17
CA LYS A 40 -16.99 -11.69 16.18
C LYS A 40 -17.86 -11.98 14.95
N ASN A 41 -18.38 -10.93 14.31
CA ASN A 41 -19.21 -10.97 13.12
C ASN A 41 -19.08 -9.65 12.35
N HIS A 42 -19.72 -9.56 11.18
CA HIS A 42 -19.67 -8.36 10.35
C HIS A 42 -20.26 -7.12 11.04
N GLN A 43 -21.27 -7.25 11.91
CA GLN A 43 -21.92 -6.08 12.54
C GLN A 43 -20.95 -5.34 13.47
N GLU A 44 -20.09 -6.06 14.19
CA GLU A 44 -19.08 -5.47 15.09
C GLU A 44 -17.98 -4.70 14.33
N VAL A 45 -17.87 -4.82 13.00
CA VAL A 45 -16.87 -4.08 12.20
C VAL A 45 -17.00 -2.57 12.37
N PHE A 46 -18.22 -2.05 12.48
CA PHE A 46 -18.47 -0.61 12.62
C PHE A 46 -17.98 -0.02 13.96
N GLU A 47 -17.83 -0.87 14.99
CA GLU A 47 -17.40 -0.48 16.33
C GLU A 47 -15.90 -0.68 16.53
N LYS A 48 -15.26 -1.46 15.66
CA LYS A 48 -13.87 -1.90 15.81
C LYS A 48 -12.96 -1.32 14.74
N ARG A 49 -12.63 -0.05 14.88
CA ARG A 49 -11.59 0.60 14.06
C ARG A 49 -10.26 -0.17 14.17
N GLY A 50 -9.60 -0.42 13.04
CA GLY A 50 -8.31 -1.14 13.04
C GLY A 50 -8.39 -2.66 13.09
N TRP A 51 -9.59 -3.25 12.92
CA TRP A 51 -9.77 -4.70 13.01
C TRP A 51 -8.97 -5.54 12.00
N LEU A 52 -8.49 -4.95 10.89
CA LEU A 52 -7.61 -5.62 9.92
C LEU A 52 -6.14 -5.62 10.35
N LEU A 53 -5.72 -4.76 11.27
CA LEU A 53 -4.31 -4.63 11.66
C LEU A 53 -3.69 -5.93 12.21
N PRO A 54 -4.37 -6.73 13.06
CA PRO A 54 -3.82 -8.00 13.54
C PRO A 54 -3.51 -8.97 12.40
N TYR A 55 -4.36 -8.99 11.37
CA TYR A 55 -4.14 -9.80 10.17
C TYR A 55 -3.02 -9.22 9.31
N LEU A 56 -3.01 -7.91 9.09
CA LEU A 56 -1.98 -7.23 8.31
C LEU A 56 -0.59 -7.50 8.87
N PHE A 57 -0.38 -7.27 10.16
CA PHE A 57 0.94 -7.43 10.79
C PHE A 57 1.37 -8.90 10.81
N SER A 58 0.46 -9.81 11.12
CA SER A 58 0.81 -11.24 11.23
C SER A 58 1.05 -11.88 9.87
N TYR A 59 0.26 -11.52 8.85
CA TYR A 59 0.49 -11.99 7.48
C TYR A 59 1.75 -11.36 6.88
N ASP A 60 2.01 -10.08 7.13
CA ASP A 60 3.25 -9.45 6.67
C ASP A 60 4.47 -10.07 7.34
N ASP A 61 4.46 -10.34 8.66
CA ASP A 61 5.56 -11.04 9.36
C ASP A 61 5.85 -12.43 8.75
N LEU A 62 4.81 -13.12 8.29
CA LEU A 62 4.93 -14.41 7.61
C LEU A 62 5.50 -14.28 6.17
N LEU A 63 5.27 -13.16 5.49
CA LEU A 63 5.53 -13.00 4.05
C LEU A 63 6.74 -12.11 3.75
N TRP A 64 6.77 -10.89 4.28
CA TRP A 64 7.71 -9.83 3.86
C TRP A 64 8.45 -9.16 5.01
N GLY A 65 7.91 -9.18 6.23
CA GLY A 65 8.53 -8.62 7.44
C GLY A 65 8.74 -7.10 7.41
N ARG A 66 7.98 -6.36 6.59
CA ARG A 66 8.14 -4.91 6.41
C ARG A 66 7.58 -4.11 7.56
N TRP A 67 6.45 -4.54 8.13
CA TRP A 67 5.87 -3.90 9.30
C TRP A 67 6.77 -4.05 10.51
N ALA A 68 7.27 -5.26 10.78
CA ALA A 68 8.23 -5.51 11.86
C ALA A 68 9.49 -4.63 11.70
N TYR A 69 10.08 -4.63 10.50
CA TYR A 69 11.24 -3.79 10.18
C TYR A 69 10.97 -2.30 10.45
N TRP A 70 9.83 -1.79 10.01
CA TRP A 70 9.50 -0.37 10.21
C TRP A 70 9.18 -0.04 11.67
N THR A 71 8.47 -0.91 12.39
CA THR A 71 8.16 -0.69 13.80
C THR A 71 9.41 -0.68 14.66
N ASP A 72 10.41 -1.51 14.35
CA ASP A 72 11.69 -1.52 15.07
C ASP A 72 12.44 -0.20 14.88
N ILE A 73 12.46 0.32 13.64
CA ILE A 73 13.04 1.64 13.34
C ILE A 73 12.32 2.75 14.10
N LEU A 74 10.98 2.73 14.11
CA LEU A 74 10.19 3.72 14.84
C LEU A 74 10.46 3.67 16.34
N GLN A 75 10.56 2.48 16.93
CA GLN A 75 10.89 2.30 18.35
C GLN A 75 12.30 2.81 18.67
N LYS A 76 13.26 2.60 17.77
CA LYS A 76 14.64 3.08 17.93
C LYS A 76 14.78 4.58 17.67
N GLY A 77 13.92 5.17 16.84
CA GLY A 77 14.01 6.57 16.39
C GLY A 77 15.17 6.85 15.42
N SER A 78 15.79 5.80 14.85
CA SER A 78 16.94 5.94 13.96
C SER A 78 17.03 4.80 12.94
N LEU A 79 17.49 5.12 11.73
CA LEU A 79 17.84 4.13 10.69
C LEU A 79 19.13 3.36 10.98
N GLU A 80 19.94 3.82 11.93
CA GLU A 80 21.22 3.21 12.24
C GLU A 80 21.03 1.74 12.66
N GLY A 81 21.79 0.82 12.05
CA GLY A 81 21.73 -0.60 12.38
C GLY A 81 20.40 -1.29 12.06
N SER A 82 19.52 -0.67 11.26
CA SER A 82 18.25 -1.31 10.85
C SER A 82 18.44 -2.50 9.92
N GLY A 83 19.61 -2.62 9.28
CA GLY A 83 19.84 -3.59 8.21
C GLY A 83 19.14 -3.20 6.89
N PRO A 84 19.11 -4.11 5.90
CA PRO A 84 18.53 -3.85 4.60
C PRO A 84 16.99 -3.81 4.67
N ILE A 85 16.37 -2.98 3.83
CA ILE A 85 14.91 -2.97 3.66
C ILE A 85 14.46 -4.37 3.17
N PRO A 86 13.50 -5.03 3.85
CA PRO A 86 12.94 -6.29 3.38
C PRO A 86 12.31 -6.11 1.99
N LYS A 87 12.69 -6.94 1.03
CA LYS A 87 12.30 -6.77 -0.38
C LYS A 87 10.99 -7.49 -0.67
N ILE A 88 10.06 -6.81 -1.34
CA ILE A 88 8.92 -7.46 -1.98
C ILE A 88 9.33 -7.91 -3.38
N GLU A 89 9.04 -9.18 -3.68
CA GLU A 89 9.05 -9.71 -5.04
C GLU A 89 7.69 -9.49 -5.67
N TRP A 90 7.58 -8.37 -6.38
CA TRP A 90 6.39 -7.99 -7.12
C TRP A 90 5.99 -9.07 -8.12
N LYS A 91 4.70 -9.41 -8.13
CA LYS A 91 4.14 -10.39 -9.06
C LYS A 91 3.66 -9.70 -10.33
N ASN A 92 3.47 -10.47 -11.39
CA ASN A 92 2.68 -10.04 -12.53
C ASN A 92 1.21 -10.41 -12.33
N ASN A 93 0.34 -9.82 -13.14
CA ASN A 93 -1.10 -10.11 -13.14
C ASN A 93 -1.48 -11.32 -14.03
N HIS A 94 -0.52 -12.15 -14.43
CA HIS A 94 -0.78 -13.31 -15.30
C HIS A 94 -0.80 -14.65 -14.54
N SER A 95 -0.28 -14.68 -13.31
CA SER A 95 -0.32 -15.88 -12.49
C SER A 95 -1.77 -16.21 -12.05
N LYS A 96 -2.11 -17.50 -11.92
CA LYS A 96 -3.44 -17.93 -11.44
C LYS A 96 -3.80 -17.27 -10.11
N ALA A 97 -2.86 -17.22 -9.16
CA ALA A 97 -3.10 -16.63 -7.84
C ALA A 97 -3.29 -15.11 -7.89
N SER A 98 -2.53 -14.41 -8.74
CA SER A 98 -2.73 -12.97 -8.99
C SER A 98 -4.12 -12.71 -9.58
N LEU A 99 -4.55 -13.53 -10.54
CA LEU A 99 -5.88 -13.41 -11.15
C LEU A 99 -7.01 -13.68 -10.16
N GLU A 100 -6.87 -14.67 -9.27
CA GLU A 100 -7.85 -14.91 -8.21
C GLU A 100 -7.89 -13.76 -7.19
N THR A 101 -6.76 -13.12 -6.91
CA THR A 101 -6.71 -11.91 -6.07
C THR A 101 -7.48 -10.75 -6.71
N VAL A 102 -7.28 -10.52 -8.01
CA VAL A 102 -8.04 -9.50 -8.76
C VAL A 102 -9.53 -9.83 -8.77
N LYS A 103 -9.92 -11.07 -9.06
CA LYS A 103 -11.33 -11.51 -9.00
C LYS A 103 -11.95 -11.32 -7.62
N MET A 104 -11.20 -11.55 -6.54
CA MET A 104 -11.67 -11.31 -5.18
C MET A 104 -11.99 -9.83 -4.96
N LEU A 105 -11.12 -8.92 -5.41
CA LEU A 105 -11.33 -7.47 -5.31
C LEU A 105 -12.50 -7.01 -6.19
N GLU A 106 -12.61 -7.52 -7.42
CA GLU A 106 -13.76 -7.27 -8.30
C GLU A 106 -15.07 -7.78 -7.66
N ASN A 107 -15.04 -8.94 -7.01
CA ASN A 107 -16.18 -9.48 -6.29
C ASN A 107 -16.59 -8.61 -5.10
N CYS A 108 -15.65 -7.93 -4.43
CA CYS A 108 -16.00 -6.95 -3.42
C CYS A 108 -16.84 -5.82 -4.04
N LEU A 109 -16.48 -5.34 -5.23
CA LEU A 109 -17.25 -4.32 -5.96
C LEU A 109 -18.50 -4.86 -6.69
N ASN A 110 -18.71 -6.17 -6.74
CA ASN A 110 -19.88 -6.79 -7.35
C ASN A 110 -21.08 -6.84 -6.39
N HIS A 111 -21.54 -5.67 -5.97
CA HIS A 111 -22.75 -5.49 -5.17
C HIS A 111 -23.41 -4.16 -5.60
N HIS A 112 -24.73 -4.10 -5.65
CA HIS A 112 -25.48 -2.94 -6.15
C HIS A 112 -25.18 -1.62 -5.40
N ASP A 113 -24.93 -1.70 -4.10
CA ASP A 113 -24.53 -0.55 -3.27
C ASP A 113 -23.01 -0.27 -3.28
N ALA A 114 -22.19 -1.13 -3.88
CA ALA A 114 -20.74 -1.01 -3.82
C ALA A 114 -20.23 0.11 -4.73
N SER A 115 -19.20 0.80 -4.26
CA SER A 115 -18.41 1.73 -5.05
C SER A 115 -16.96 1.65 -4.61
N ILE A 116 -16.04 2.10 -5.46
CA ILE A 116 -14.63 2.14 -5.10
C ILE A 116 -14.37 3.08 -3.90
N ASP A 117 -15.15 4.16 -3.76
CA ASP A 117 -15.08 5.03 -2.58
C ASP A 117 -15.50 4.27 -1.32
N SER A 118 -16.67 3.61 -1.34
CA SER A 118 -17.19 2.92 -0.14
C SER A 118 -16.33 1.74 0.28
N PHE A 119 -15.76 1.02 -0.69
CA PHE A 119 -14.78 -0.03 -0.42
C PHE A 119 -13.47 0.53 0.15
N SER A 120 -12.96 1.65 -0.40
CA SER A 120 -11.76 2.30 0.12
C SER A 120 -11.94 2.79 1.56
N ASP A 121 -13.10 3.36 1.89
CA ASP A 121 -13.40 3.84 3.24
C ASP A 121 -13.50 2.67 4.23
N TRP A 122 -14.08 1.55 3.82
CA TRP A 122 -14.15 0.33 4.63
C TRP A 122 -12.75 -0.25 4.92
N LEU A 123 -11.87 -0.30 3.93
CA LEU A 123 -10.48 -0.75 4.11
C LEU A 123 -9.69 0.21 5.01
N LEU A 124 -9.82 1.53 4.80
CA LEU A 124 -9.16 2.53 5.63
C LEU A 124 -9.64 2.50 7.08
N TRP A 125 -10.92 2.23 7.32
CA TRP A 125 -11.45 1.99 8.66
C TRP A 125 -10.85 0.73 9.29
N GLY A 126 -10.82 -0.37 8.53
CA GLY A 126 -10.24 -1.64 8.97
C GLY A 126 -8.76 -1.55 9.30
N MET A 127 -8.00 -0.69 8.64
CA MET A 127 -6.57 -0.47 8.91
C MET A 127 -6.31 0.70 9.88
N ALA A 128 -7.34 1.28 10.50
CA ALA A 128 -7.21 2.45 11.37
C ALA A 128 -6.56 3.67 10.68
N ALA A 129 -6.66 3.76 9.35
CA ALA A 129 -6.13 4.85 8.55
C ALA A 129 -7.11 6.03 8.45
N SER A 130 -8.41 5.79 8.64
CA SER A 130 -9.45 6.81 8.76
C SER A 130 -10.02 6.84 10.18
N ASN A 131 -10.49 8.01 10.62
CA ASN A 131 -11.28 8.16 11.86
C ASN A 131 -12.79 8.16 11.59
N GLU A 132 -13.19 8.13 10.33
CA GLU A 132 -14.59 8.12 9.93
C GLU A 132 -15.09 6.69 9.74
N VAL A 133 -16.17 6.35 10.44
CA VAL A 133 -16.89 5.08 10.25
C VAL A 133 -17.41 5.03 8.81
N PRO A 134 -17.22 3.92 8.07
CA PRO A 134 -17.64 3.83 6.68
C PRO A 134 -19.17 3.90 6.58
N ARG A 135 -19.66 4.79 5.71
CA ARG A 135 -21.10 5.00 5.47
C ARG A 135 -21.62 3.98 4.46
N ILE A 136 -21.75 2.73 4.90
CA ILE A 136 -22.23 1.61 4.08
C ILE A 136 -23.39 0.88 4.75
N SER A 137 -24.24 0.24 3.95
CA SER A 137 -25.32 -0.61 4.47
C SER A 137 -24.74 -1.84 5.18
N GLU A 138 -25.48 -2.39 6.14
CA GLU A 138 -25.08 -3.61 6.84
C GLU A 138 -24.87 -4.78 5.87
N LYS A 139 -25.72 -4.88 4.84
CA LYS A 139 -25.61 -5.87 3.76
C LYS A 139 -24.33 -5.72 2.95
N LEU A 140 -23.96 -4.48 2.59
CA LEU A 140 -22.73 -4.21 1.88
C LEU A 140 -21.50 -4.53 2.75
N ASN A 141 -21.55 -4.19 4.04
CA ASN A 141 -20.50 -4.55 4.98
C ASN A 141 -20.35 -6.07 5.13
N GLU A 142 -21.46 -6.82 5.26
CA GLU A 142 -21.44 -8.28 5.27
C GLU A 142 -20.81 -8.85 3.99
N HIS A 143 -21.16 -8.28 2.83
CA HIS A 143 -20.58 -8.65 1.55
C HIS A 143 -19.06 -8.45 1.53
N TYR A 144 -18.57 -7.26 1.90
CA TYR A 144 -17.12 -7.02 2.00
C TYR A 144 -16.45 -7.98 3.00
N TYR A 145 -17.03 -8.15 4.19
CA TYR A 145 -16.50 -9.02 5.25
C TYR A 145 -16.36 -10.48 4.80
N ARG A 146 -17.28 -10.98 3.97
CA ARG A 146 -17.25 -12.36 3.46
C ARG A 146 -16.34 -12.55 2.24
N LYS A 147 -16.10 -11.49 1.47
CA LYS A 147 -15.39 -11.58 0.18
C LYS A 147 -13.93 -11.16 0.27
N PHE A 148 -13.63 -10.14 1.07
CA PHE A 148 -12.30 -9.59 1.15
C PHE A 148 -11.34 -10.54 1.88
N ASP A 149 -10.23 -10.85 1.24
CA ASP A 149 -9.17 -11.66 1.83
C ASP A 149 -7.83 -10.92 1.73
N LEU A 150 -7.37 -10.42 2.88
CA LEU A 150 -6.12 -9.68 2.97
C LEU A 150 -4.90 -10.55 2.68
N PHE A 151 -4.93 -11.85 3.00
CA PHE A 151 -3.79 -12.73 2.77
C PHE A 151 -3.49 -12.84 1.28
N LEU A 152 -4.51 -12.98 0.43
CA LEU A 152 -4.33 -13.06 -1.02
C LEU A 152 -3.65 -11.83 -1.60
N VAL A 153 -4.02 -10.64 -1.10
CA VAL A 153 -3.42 -9.37 -1.49
C VAL A 153 -1.94 -9.35 -1.13
N LEU A 154 -1.60 -9.66 0.12
CA LEU A 154 -0.21 -9.63 0.59
C LEU A 154 0.65 -10.71 -0.07
N ASP A 155 0.09 -11.90 -0.32
CA ASP A 155 0.82 -13.02 -0.93
C ASP A 155 1.01 -12.88 -2.45
N ASN A 156 0.20 -12.04 -3.11
CA ASN A 156 0.31 -11.76 -4.53
C ASN A 156 0.48 -10.24 -4.74
N PRO A 157 1.62 -9.68 -4.28
CA PRO A 157 1.84 -8.24 -4.28
C PRO A 157 1.88 -7.69 -5.70
N TYR A 158 1.01 -6.73 -5.97
CA TYR A 158 0.86 -6.06 -7.26
C TYR A 158 0.16 -4.71 -7.05
N ASP A 159 0.19 -3.85 -8.07
CA ASP A 159 -0.59 -2.61 -8.13
C ASP A 159 -2.09 -2.88 -8.41
N HIS A 160 -2.73 -3.57 -7.48
CA HIS A 160 -4.13 -3.99 -7.59
C HIS A 160 -5.08 -2.81 -7.66
N MET A 161 -4.80 -1.73 -6.90
CA MET A 161 -5.74 -0.62 -6.82
C MET A 161 -5.74 0.26 -8.06
N SER A 162 -4.60 0.41 -8.74
CA SER A 162 -4.58 1.03 -10.06
C SER A 162 -5.44 0.27 -11.05
N TYR A 163 -5.32 -1.06 -11.07
CA TYR A 163 -6.11 -1.90 -11.97
C TYR A 163 -7.60 -1.74 -11.69
N LEU A 164 -7.98 -1.82 -10.42
CA LEU A 164 -9.38 -1.69 -9.99
C LEU A 164 -9.95 -0.32 -10.34
N LEU A 165 -9.22 0.77 -10.07
CA LEU A 165 -9.67 2.12 -10.41
C LEU A 165 -9.82 2.29 -11.92
N CYS A 166 -8.86 1.80 -12.72
CA CYS A 166 -8.90 1.86 -14.17
C CYS A 166 -10.17 1.18 -14.73
N ASP A 167 -10.45 -0.05 -14.27
CA ASP A 167 -11.65 -0.80 -14.66
C ASP A 167 -12.95 -0.06 -14.27
N GLN A 168 -13.01 0.46 -13.03
CA GLN A 168 -14.18 1.23 -12.59
C GLN A 168 -14.40 2.51 -13.40
N THR A 169 -13.34 3.25 -13.74
CA THR A 169 -13.46 4.41 -14.66
C THR A 169 -13.96 3.99 -16.03
N GLY A 170 -13.52 2.84 -16.56
CA GLY A 170 -14.01 2.28 -17.82
C GLY A 170 -15.51 1.94 -17.79
N LYS A 171 -16.03 1.58 -16.61
CA LYS A 171 -17.46 1.32 -16.35
C LYS A 171 -18.28 2.59 -16.07
N GLY A 172 -17.67 3.78 -16.17
CA GLY A 172 -18.35 5.06 -16.04
C GLY A 172 -18.21 5.74 -14.66
N TYR A 173 -17.44 5.18 -13.73
CA TYR A 173 -17.11 5.87 -12.49
C TYR A 173 -16.40 7.20 -12.78
N LYS A 174 -16.99 8.33 -12.35
CA LYS A 174 -16.51 9.70 -12.59
C LYS A 174 -16.07 9.91 -14.05
N SER A 175 -16.96 9.54 -14.98
CA SER A 175 -16.74 9.69 -16.43
C SER A 175 -16.29 11.11 -16.78
N GLY A 176 -15.13 11.23 -17.45
CA GLY A 176 -14.56 12.50 -17.91
C GLY A 176 -13.10 12.76 -17.51
N LEU A 177 -12.60 12.15 -16.43
CA LEU A 177 -11.20 12.32 -16.01
C LEU A 177 -10.28 11.21 -16.54
N GLY A 178 -10.80 9.98 -16.65
CA GLY A 178 -10.00 8.79 -16.98
C GLY A 178 -8.95 8.47 -15.90
N TYR A 179 -8.59 7.20 -15.77
CA TYR A 179 -7.45 6.80 -14.96
C TYR A 179 -6.61 5.82 -15.76
N PHE A 180 -5.36 6.20 -16.03
CA PHE A 180 -4.45 5.45 -16.90
C PHE A 180 -3.19 5.13 -16.11
N PRO A 181 -3.16 3.99 -15.40
CA PRO A 181 -2.00 3.65 -14.60
C PRO A 181 -0.81 3.32 -15.49
N THR A 182 0.38 3.68 -15.03
CA THR A 182 1.62 3.14 -15.60
C THR A 182 1.58 1.61 -15.49
N PRO A 183 1.74 0.86 -16.59
CA PRO A 183 1.84 -0.60 -16.50
C PRO A 183 2.90 -0.99 -15.48
N PHE A 184 2.56 -1.89 -14.56
CA PHE A 184 3.40 -2.08 -13.37
C PHE A 184 4.82 -2.55 -13.69
N SER A 185 4.99 -3.38 -14.72
CA SER A 185 6.31 -3.79 -15.21
C SER A 185 7.15 -2.61 -15.73
N VAL A 186 6.52 -1.58 -16.30
CA VAL A 186 7.19 -0.34 -16.71
C VAL A 186 7.54 0.48 -15.48
N ALA A 187 6.67 0.53 -14.47
CA ALA A 187 6.97 1.20 -13.21
C ALA A 187 8.16 0.56 -12.48
N GLU A 188 8.22 -0.77 -12.40
CA GLU A 188 9.38 -1.51 -11.89
C GLU A 188 10.66 -1.15 -12.66
N MET A 189 10.60 -1.22 -14.00
CA MET A 189 11.73 -0.86 -14.87
C MET A 189 12.23 0.57 -14.62
N LEU A 190 11.32 1.56 -14.54
CA LEU A 190 11.68 2.96 -14.31
C LEU A 190 12.37 3.15 -12.95
N VAL A 191 11.91 2.47 -11.91
CA VAL A 191 12.56 2.52 -10.59
C VAL A 191 13.94 1.89 -10.63
N GLU A 192 14.09 0.72 -11.26
CA GLU A 192 15.40 0.08 -11.42
C GLU A 192 16.38 0.94 -12.22
N MET A 193 15.92 1.56 -13.31
CA MET A 193 16.72 2.53 -14.09
C MET A 193 17.09 3.79 -13.32
N THR A 194 16.28 4.20 -12.33
CA THR A 194 16.61 5.34 -11.47
C THR A 194 17.68 4.97 -10.44
N ASN A 195 17.76 3.68 -10.09
CA ASN A 195 18.60 3.19 -9.01
C ASN A 195 19.90 2.52 -9.46
N LEU A 196 20.14 2.33 -10.77
CA LEU A 196 21.29 1.71 -11.48
C LEU A 196 22.55 1.39 -10.63
N GLY A 197 22.48 0.38 -9.77
CA GLY A 197 23.62 -0.08 -8.97
C GLY A 197 24.03 0.85 -7.82
N GLY A 198 23.21 1.83 -7.47
CA GLY A 198 23.37 2.61 -6.26
C GLY A 198 23.36 1.70 -5.03
N ASP A 199 24.23 2.01 -4.07
CA ASP A 199 24.28 1.26 -2.83
C ASP A 199 22.93 1.35 -2.10
N ARG A 200 22.39 0.20 -1.70
CA ARG A 200 21.03 0.12 -1.13
C ARG A 200 20.96 0.83 0.22
N GLU A 201 22.03 0.76 1.01
CA GLU A 201 22.08 1.46 2.29
C GLU A 201 22.07 2.98 2.09
N ASP A 202 22.71 3.48 1.03
CA ASP A 202 22.61 4.88 0.63
C ASP A 202 21.21 5.25 0.14
N LEU A 203 20.62 4.46 -0.77
CA LEU A 203 19.27 4.73 -1.30
C LEU A 203 18.21 4.76 -0.20
N LYS A 204 18.33 3.91 0.83
CA LYS A 204 17.45 3.86 1.99
C LYS A 204 17.28 5.22 2.68
N ARG A 205 18.35 6.03 2.72
CA ARG A 205 18.40 7.34 3.40
C ARG A 205 17.96 8.50 2.50
N LYS A 206 17.76 8.24 1.20
CA LYS A 206 17.31 9.23 0.22
C LYS A 206 15.79 9.35 0.22
N THR A 207 15.31 10.33 -0.54
CA THR A 207 13.89 10.64 -0.71
C THR A 207 13.47 10.36 -2.14
N VAL A 208 12.34 9.71 -2.33
CA VAL A 208 11.65 9.62 -3.62
C VAL A 208 10.48 10.62 -3.68
N LEU A 209 10.18 11.14 -4.86
CA LEU A 209 9.03 12.01 -5.10
C LEU A 209 8.25 11.51 -6.32
N ASP A 210 6.93 11.38 -6.17
CA ASP A 210 6.01 11.13 -7.28
C ASP A 210 4.90 12.21 -7.29
N PRO A 211 5.02 13.25 -8.15
CA PRO A 211 4.11 14.39 -8.16
C PRO A 211 2.74 14.09 -8.81
N SER A 212 2.55 12.89 -9.37
CA SER A 212 1.32 12.43 -10.02
C SER A 212 1.14 10.94 -9.73
N VAL A 213 1.03 10.62 -8.44
CA VAL A 213 1.24 9.26 -7.92
C VAL A 213 0.17 8.26 -8.34
N GLY A 214 -1.03 8.72 -8.70
CA GLY A 214 -2.19 7.86 -8.89
C GLY A 214 -2.41 6.97 -7.66
N CYS A 215 -2.50 5.66 -7.87
CA CYS A 215 -2.59 4.68 -6.78
C CYS A 215 -1.22 4.18 -6.28
N GLY A 216 -0.09 4.76 -6.73
CA GLY A 216 1.25 4.43 -6.23
C GLY A 216 2.06 3.47 -7.08
N ALA A 217 1.73 3.31 -8.37
CA ALA A 217 2.40 2.36 -9.28
C ALA A 217 3.94 2.46 -9.24
N LEU A 218 4.49 3.68 -9.14
CA LEU A 218 5.94 3.92 -9.03
C LEU A 218 6.45 3.84 -7.58
N LEU A 219 5.65 4.31 -6.61
CA LEU A 219 6.04 4.27 -5.20
C LEU A 219 6.15 2.84 -4.64
N LEU A 220 5.32 1.91 -5.12
CA LEU A 220 5.37 0.51 -4.72
C LEU A 220 6.75 -0.11 -4.98
N PRO A 221 7.28 -0.19 -6.21
CA PRO A 221 8.62 -0.68 -6.45
C PRO A 221 9.70 0.21 -5.82
N ALA A 222 9.51 1.53 -5.77
CA ALA A 222 10.46 2.44 -5.10
C ALA A 222 10.59 2.12 -3.59
N SER A 223 9.54 1.61 -2.95
CA SER A 223 9.59 1.20 -1.53
C SER A 223 10.64 0.12 -1.25
N ASN A 224 11.04 -0.69 -2.24
CA ASN A 224 12.16 -1.62 -2.07
C ASN A 224 13.49 -0.89 -1.76
N TYR A 225 13.60 0.40 -2.07
CA TYR A 225 14.85 1.17 -2.06
C TYR A 225 14.84 2.35 -1.10
N TYR A 226 13.69 3.00 -0.92
CA TYR A 226 13.58 4.25 -0.19
C TYR A 226 12.65 4.08 1.02
N LEU A 227 13.06 4.63 2.17
CA LEU A 227 12.22 4.72 3.37
C LEU A 227 11.48 6.05 3.49
N ARG A 228 11.85 7.06 2.70
CA ARG A 228 11.21 8.38 2.70
C ARG A 228 10.71 8.73 1.31
N GLY A 229 9.46 9.15 1.24
CA GLY A 229 8.78 9.44 -0.01
C GLY A 229 7.78 10.58 0.16
N TYR A 230 7.64 11.39 -0.89
CA TYR A 230 6.56 12.35 -1.03
C TYR A 230 5.75 11.99 -2.26
N ALA A 231 4.43 12.20 -2.18
CA ALA A 231 3.53 11.93 -3.27
C ALA A 231 2.43 12.97 -3.34
N GLN A 232 1.98 13.27 -4.56
CA GLN A 232 0.86 14.15 -4.80
C GLN A 232 0.01 13.60 -5.95
N ASP A 233 -1.30 13.79 -5.85
CA ASP A 233 -2.21 13.57 -6.97
C ASP A 233 -3.40 14.52 -6.84
N ILE A 234 -4.07 14.80 -7.96
CA ILE A 234 -5.31 15.60 -7.98
C ILE A 234 -6.53 14.75 -7.58
N SER A 235 -6.47 13.44 -7.82
CA SER A 235 -7.55 12.50 -7.56
C SER A 235 -7.53 12.03 -6.10
N SER A 236 -8.49 12.51 -5.32
CA SER A 236 -8.63 12.12 -3.91
C SER A 236 -8.85 10.62 -3.72
N ILE A 237 -9.58 9.97 -4.62
CA ILE A 237 -9.77 8.52 -4.59
C ILE A 237 -8.46 7.78 -4.90
N ALA A 238 -7.67 8.25 -5.87
CA ALA A 238 -6.37 7.66 -6.16
C ALA A 238 -5.42 7.75 -4.95
N LEU A 239 -5.43 8.87 -4.21
CA LEU A 239 -4.68 9.02 -2.96
C LEU A 239 -5.16 8.07 -1.85
N LYS A 240 -6.48 7.86 -1.70
CA LYS A 240 -7.01 6.85 -0.75
C LYS A 240 -6.50 5.45 -1.09
N LEU A 241 -6.59 5.09 -2.36
CA LEU A 241 -6.14 3.81 -2.88
C LEU A 241 -4.63 3.63 -2.78
N CYS A 242 -3.85 4.68 -3.06
CA CYS A 242 -2.41 4.73 -2.83
C CYS A 242 -2.09 4.43 -1.38
N ARG A 243 -2.73 5.13 -0.44
CA ARG A 243 -2.53 4.91 0.99
C ARG A 243 -2.87 3.48 1.41
N ILE A 244 -3.93 2.88 0.88
CA ILE A 244 -4.28 1.47 1.13
C ILE A 244 -3.14 0.54 0.69
N GLN A 245 -2.60 0.72 -0.51
CA GLN A 245 -1.48 -0.11 -0.98
C GLN A 245 -0.20 0.12 -0.17
N MET A 246 0.03 1.34 0.32
CA MET A 246 1.14 1.60 1.24
C MET A 246 0.97 0.86 2.57
N TYR A 247 -0.25 0.75 3.11
CA TYR A 247 -0.47 -0.07 4.31
C TYR A 247 -0.12 -1.54 4.06
N TRP A 248 -0.44 -2.04 2.88
CA TRP A 248 -0.16 -3.43 2.51
C TRP A 248 1.32 -3.71 2.31
N TYR A 249 2.04 -2.78 1.66
CA TYR A 249 3.36 -3.10 1.12
C TYR A 249 4.47 -2.15 1.55
N ALA A 250 4.19 -0.95 2.03
CA ALA A 250 5.22 0.06 2.35
C ALA A 250 4.86 0.86 3.62
N PRO A 251 5.01 0.24 4.81
CA PRO A 251 4.58 0.81 6.09
C PRO A 251 5.13 2.22 6.38
N TRP A 252 6.37 2.49 5.97
CA TRP A 252 7.02 3.80 6.11
C TRP A 252 6.37 4.92 5.31
N TYR A 253 5.62 4.61 4.25
CA TYR A 253 4.78 5.58 3.54
C TYR A 253 3.37 5.66 4.12
N ALA A 254 2.84 4.55 4.64
CA ALA A 254 1.50 4.48 5.22
C ALA A 254 1.37 5.19 6.58
N CYS A 255 2.38 4.97 7.42
CA CYS A 255 2.51 5.47 8.78
C CYS A 255 3.94 5.99 8.98
N PRO A 256 4.28 7.16 8.38
CA PRO A 256 5.58 7.77 8.59
C PRO A 256 5.73 8.18 10.06
N GLY A 257 6.97 8.26 10.52
CA GLY A 257 7.30 8.72 11.86
C GLY A 257 8.58 9.55 11.89
N GLU A 258 8.81 10.20 13.01
CA GLU A 258 10.00 11.04 13.24
C GLU A 258 11.21 10.14 13.50
N VAL A 259 12.01 9.92 12.45
CA VAL A 259 13.16 9.02 12.46
C VAL A 259 14.40 9.76 11.96
N SER A 260 15.51 9.61 12.69
CA SER A 260 16.81 10.16 12.31
C SER A 260 17.59 9.24 11.37
N GLY A 261 18.62 9.79 10.71
CA GLY A 261 19.52 9.02 9.84
C GLY A 261 19.18 9.10 8.35
N PHE A 262 18.21 9.93 7.94
CA PHE A 262 18.05 10.28 6.54
C PHE A 262 19.07 11.35 6.11
N ASP A 263 19.42 11.34 4.83
CA ASP A 263 20.33 12.34 4.26
C ASP A 263 19.67 13.73 4.30
N ALA A 264 20.46 14.73 4.70
CA ALA A 264 20.03 16.12 4.69
C ALA A 264 19.92 16.62 3.25
N VAL A 265 18.71 16.96 2.82
CA VAL A 265 18.50 17.63 1.52
C VAL A 265 18.71 19.12 1.75
N LYS A 266 19.78 19.68 1.20
CA LYS A 266 19.91 21.14 1.12
C LYS A 266 18.81 21.66 0.20
N PRO A 267 17.93 22.57 0.65
CA PRO A 267 16.94 23.16 -0.22
C PRO A 267 17.64 23.80 -1.42
N ILE A 268 17.12 23.57 -2.62
CA ILE A 268 17.57 24.29 -3.81
C ILE A 268 17.23 25.76 -3.58
N GLN A 269 18.23 26.65 -3.60
CA GLN A 269 17.96 28.06 -3.37
C GLN A 269 17.32 28.67 -4.61
N LEU A 270 16.31 29.52 -4.39
CA LEU A 270 15.74 30.35 -5.43
C LEU A 270 16.56 31.64 -5.50
N VAL A 271 17.09 31.93 -6.69
CA VAL A 271 17.84 33.16 -6.99
C VAL A 271 17.07 34.01 -8.00
N PRO A 272 17.24 35.34 -8.04
CA PRO A 272 16.69 36.15 -9.11
C PRO A 272 17.19 35.65 -10.47
N ALA A 273 16.27 35.45 -11.42
CA ALA A 273 16.62 35.02 -12.77
C ALA A 273 17.41 36.12 -13.50
N THR A 274 18.44 35.72 -14.23
CA THR A 274 19.25 36.66 -15.03
C THR A 274 18.38 37.30 -16.10
N ALA A 275 18.25 38.63 -16.07
CA ALA A 275 17.37 39.34 -16.98
C ALA A 275 17.79 39.13 -18.45
N ASN A 276 16.86 38.71 -19.29
CA ASN A 276 17.01 38.69 -20.75
C ASN A 276 15.69 39.15 -21.40
N LYS A 277 15.64 39.21 -22.74
CA LYS A 277 14.44 39.68 -23.47
C LYS A 277 13.12 38.99 -23.09
N ASN A 278 13.17 37.77 -22.52
CA ASN A 278 12.01 36.93 -22.22
C ASN A 278 11.82 36.67 -20.71
N VAL A 279 12.65 37.23 -19.83
CA VAL A 279 12.64 36.94 -18.38
C VAL A 279 12.53 38.25 -17.61
N SER A 280 11.41 38.41 -16.89
CA SER A 280 11.18 39.61 -16.07
C SER A 280 12.14 39.66 -14.88
N SER A 281 12.51 40.86 -14.43
CA SER A 281 13.43 41.09 -13.30
C SER A 281 12.93 40.59 -11.93
N ARG A 282 11.70 40.05 -11.85
CA ARG A 282 11.11 39.46 -10.64
C ARG A 282 10.95 37.94 -10.70
N GLN A 283 11.38 37.32 -11.79
CA GLN A 283 11.29 35.88 -11.94
C GLN A 283 12.39 35.21 -11.11
N LEU A 284 12.06 34.12 -10.41
CA LEU A 284 13.04 33.31 -9.68
C LEU A 284 13.54 32.17 -10.57
N ALA A 285 14.79 31.79 -10.38
CA ALA A 285 15.45 30.63 -10.99
C ALA A 285 16.06 29.76 -9.89
N PHE A 286 16.28 28.48 -10.18
CA PHE A 286 16.97 27.57 -9.27
C PHE A 286 18.48 27.82 -9.33
N SER A 287 19.15 27.86 -8.17
CA SER A 287 20.62 27.85 -8.09
C SER A 287 21.12 26.41 -8.29
N PHE A 288 21.42 26.04 -9.52
CA PHE A 288 22.19 24.83 -9.82
C PHE A 288 23.67 25.14 -9.91
#